data_AF-A0A9D8Z9K3-F1
#
_entry.id   AF-A0A9D8Z9K3-F1
#
_cell.length_a   1.000
_cell.length_b   1.000
_cell.length_c   1.000
_cell.angle_alpha   90.00
_cell.angle_beta   90.00
_cell.angle_gamma   90.00
#
_symmetry.space_group_name_H-M   'P 1'
#
loop_
_entity.id
_entity.type
_entity.pdbx_description
1 polymer ?
#
loop_
_entity_poly.entity_id
_entity_poly.type
_entity_poly.pdbx_seq_one_letter_code
_entity_poly.pdbx_strand_id
1 'polypeptide(L)'
;MADRFRILEFWRIAAAVMVMVFHFLNYGPPSAVHATELLLNLLPLMDMFFMISGFLIMERYVDRLLTERGSYGRFLIRRVARFYPLYLATLVFFVLLALAVHFGVYETRSPERYAFSALPANLILIQGWGFTET
;
A
#
# COMPACT_ATOMS: atom_id res chain seq x y z
N MET A 1 4.45 -3.32 -29.30
CA MET A 1 4.89 -4.00 -28.05
C MET A 1 3.82 -3.97 -26.96
N ALA A 2 3.00 -2.91 -26.85
CA ALA A 2 1.91 -2.79 -25.86
C ALA A 2 0.89 -3.95 -25.87
N ASP A 3 0.56 -4.51 -27.05
CA ASP A 3 -0.41 -5.60 -27.12
C ASP A 3 0.06 -6.93 -26.51
N ARG A 4 1.38 -7.16 -26.40
CA ARG A 4 1.93 -8.47 -25.99
C ARG A 4 1.66 -8.80 -24.51
N PHE A 5 1.50 -7.79 -23.66
CA PHE A 5 1.36 -7.97 -22.21
C PHE A 5 0.00 -7.56 -21.65
N ARG A 6 -1.00 -7.30 -22.51
CA ARG A 6 -2.35 -6.89 -22.07
C ARG A 6 -3.01 -7.89 -21.14
N ILE A 7 -2.75 -9.19 -21.34
CA ILE A 7 -3.28 -10.23 -20.46
C ILE A 7 -2.66 -10.17 -19.05
N LEU A 8 -1.37 -9.86 -18.96
CA LEU A 8 -0.67 -9.70 -17.67
C LEU A 8 -1.16 -8.44 -16.95
N GLU A 9 -1.41 -7.36 -17.69
CA GLU A 9 -1.99 -6.14 -17.16
C GLU A 9 -3.42 -6.36 -16.64
N PHE A 10 -4.24 -7.12 -17.37
CA PHE A 10 -5.58 -7.51 -16.96
C PHE A 10 -5.56 -8.31 -15.64
N TRP A 11 -4.69 -9.32 -15.55
CA TRP A 11 -4.53 -10.11 -14.32
C TRP A 11 -4.10 -9.26 -13.13
N ARG A 12 -3.25 -8.26 -13.35
CA ARG A 12 -2.87 -7.32 -12.28
C ARG A 12 -4.03 -6.46 -11.80
N ILE A 13 -4.90 -6.00 -12.71
CA ILE A 13 -6.10 -5.23 -12.34
C ILE A 13 -7.06 -6.13 -11.56
N ALA A 14 -7.31 -7.36 -12.02
CA ALA A 14 -8.15 -8.31 -11.30
C ALA A 14 -7.65 -8.56 -9.87
N ALA A 15 -6.33 -8.77 -9.70
CA ALA A 15 -5.73 -8.94 -8.38
C ALA A 15 -5.81 -7.66 -7.52
N ALA A 16 -5.60 -6.48 -8.10
CA ALA A 16 -5.72 -5.22 -7.38
C ALA A 16 -7.15 -4.95 -6.88
N VAL A 17 -8.17 -5.26 -7.71
CA VAL A 17 -9.59 -5.18 -7.33
C VAL A 17 -9.90 -6.16 -6.21
N MET A 18 -9.38 -7.39 -6.30
CA MET A 18 -9.53 -8.39 -5.25
C MET A 18 -9.00 -7.89 -3.89
N VAL A 19 -7.78 -7.35 -3.87
CA VAL A 19 -7.15 -6.79 -2.65
C VAL A 19 -7.94 -5.60 -2.10
N MET A 20 -8.47 -4.74 -2.98
CA MET A 20 -9.32 -3.61 -2.59
C MET A 20 -10.61 -4.10 -1.91
N VAL A 21 -11.29 -5.10 -2.50
CA VAL A 21 -12.51 -5.69 -1.94
C VAL A 21 -12.22 -6.34 -0.58
N PHE A 22 -11.11 -7.08 -0.47
CA PHE A 22 -10.68 -7.65 0.81
C PHE A 22 -10.53 -6.59 1.90
N HIS A 23 -9.81 -5.50 1.63
CA HIS A 23 -9.65 -4.42 2.62
C HIS A 23 -10.99 -3.78 2.98
N PHE A 24 -11.85 -3.52 2.00
CA PHE A 24 -13.16 -2.91 2.26
C PHE A 24 -14.06 -3.79 3.15
N LEU A 25 -14.05 -5.11 2.93
CA LEU A 25 -14.84 -6.05 3.73
C LEU A 25 -14.23 -6.30 5.10
N ASN A 26 -12.90 -6.33 5.21
CA ASN A 26 -12.20 -6.53 6.48
C ASN A 26 -12.41 -5.36 7.46
N TYR A 27 -12.53 -4.13 6.95
CA TYR A 27 -12.88 -2.95 7.75
C TYR A 27 -14.40 -2.64 7.74
N GLY A 28 -15.20 -3.51 7.14
CA GLY A 28 -16.66 -3.39 7.01
C GLY A 28 -17.44 -3.98 8.20
N PRO A 29 -18.77 -4.12 8.08
CA PRO A 29 -19.61 -4.66 9.14
C PRO A 29 -19.30 -6.13 9.45
N PRO A 30 -19.51 -6.62 10.70
CA PRO A 30 -19.18 -7.99 11.12
C PRO A 30 -19.84 -9.10 10.31
N SER A 31 -20.90 -8.81 9.55
CA SER A 31 -21.55 -9.75 8.64
C SER A 31 -20.67 -10.15 7.43
N ALA A 32 -19.57 -9.46 7.18
CA ALA A 32 -18.67 -9.70 6.05
C ALA A 32 -17.56 -10.74 6.33
N VAL A 33 -17.54 -11.39 7.51
CA VAL A 33 -16.47 -12.33 7.91
C VAL A 33 -16.33 -13.49 6.93
N HIS A 34 -17.42 -14.15 6.55
CA HIS A 34 -17.40 -15.25 5.57
C HIS A 34 -16.82 -14.83 4.21
N ALA A 35 -17.15 -13.62 3.74
CA ALA A 35 -16.61 -13.11 2.49
C ALA A 35 -15.10 -12.83 2.63
N THR A 36 -14.66 -12.30 3.77
CA THR A 36 -13.25 -12.04 4.06
C THR A 36 -12.44 -13.34 4.10
N GLU A 37 -12.97 -14.39 4.74
CA GLU A 37 -12.35 -15.73 4.75
C GLU A 37 -12.24 -16.35 3.36
N LEU A 38 -13.27 -16.21 2.53
CA LEU A 38 -13.21 -16.67 1.14
C LEU A 38 -12.09 -15.97 0.35
N LEU A 39 -11.91 -14.68 0.58
CA LEU A 39 -10.88 -13.87 -0.08
C LEU A 39 -9.46 -14.21 0.39
N LEU A 40 -9.30 -14.71 1.63
CA LEU A 40 -8.00 -15.23 2.10
C LEU A 40 -7.55 -16.46 1.29
N ASN A 41 -8.48 -17.27 0.77
CA ASN A 41 -8.11 -18.37 -0.14
C ASN A 41 -7.52 -17.87 -1.47
N LEU A 42 -7.66 -16.57 -1.76
CA LEU A 42 -7.15 -15.92 -2.97
C LEU A 42 -5.81 -15.18 -2.73
N LEU A 43 -5.14 -15.41 -1.60
CA LEU A 43 -3.75 -14.98 -1.37
C LEU A 43 -2.80 -15.34 -2.53
N PRO A 44 -2.90 -16.51 -3.21
CA PRO A 44 -2.05 -16.79 -4.37
C PRO A 44 -2.20 -15.78 -5.52
N LEU A 45 -3.35 -15.12 -5.65
CA LEU A 45 -3.57 -14.07 -6.65
C LEU A 45 -2.75 -12.81 -6.34
N MET A 46 -2.54 -12.52 -5.06
CA MET A 46 -1.65 -11.45 -4.60
C MET A 46 -0.18 -11.79 -4.91
N ASP A 47 0.24 -13.03 -4.68
CA ASP A 47 1.60 -13.47 -5.01
C ASP A 47 1.86 -13.37 -6.52
N MET A 48 0.88 -13.78 -7.33
CA MET A 48 0.91 -13.61 -8.78
C MET A 48 1.01 -12.12 -9.19
N PHE A 49 0.26 -11.22 -8.53
CA PHE A 49 0.36 -9.78 -8.77
C PHE A 49 1.78 -9.25 -8.56
N PHE A 50 2.45 -9.67 -7.49
CA PHE A 50 3.83 -9.26 -7.21
C PHE A 50 4.80 -9.84 -8.23
N MET A 51 4.65 -11.12 -8.59
CA MET A 51 5.51 -11.79 -9.58
C MET A 51 5.41 -11.13 -10.96
N ILE A 52 4.20 -10.89 -11.47
CA ILE A 52 3.98 -10.20 -12.76
C ILE A 52 4.52 -8.76 -12.70
N SER A 53 4.28 -8.05 -11.59
CA SER A 53 4.78 -6.69 -11.43
C SER A 53 6.32 -6.64 -11.46
N GLY A 54 7.00 -7.60 -10.83
CA GLY A 54 8.45 -7.74 -10.88
C GLY A 54 8.96 -8.00 -12.30
N PHE A 55 8.32 -8.95 -13.01
CA PHE A 55 8.65 -9.26 -14.40
C PHE A 55 8.53 -8.03 -15.31
N LEU A 56 7.42 -7.30 -15.27
CA LEU A 56 7.19 -6.11 -16.10
C LEU A 56 8.17 -4.97 -15.79
N ILE A 57 8.61 -4.85 -14.54
CA ILE A 57 9.64 -3.88 -14.15
C ILE A 57 10.97 -4.28 -14.76
N MET A 58 11.38 -5.54 -14.63
CA MET A 58 12.65 -5.99 -15.20
C MET A 58 12.66 -5.83 -16.70
N GLU A 59 11.62 -6.28 -17.40
CA GLU A 59 11.51 -6.12 -18.87
C GLU A 59 11.69 -4.67 -19.32
N ARG A 60 11.17 -3.69 -18.57
CA ARG A 60 11.25 -2.27 -18.92
C ARG A 60 12.57 -1.60 -18.55
N TYR A 61 13.21 -2.05 -17.47
CA TYR A 61 14.34 -1.35 -16.87
C TYR A 61 15.67 -2.12 -16.97
N VAL A 62 15.67 -3.38 -17.44
CA VAL A 62 16.85 -4.26 -17.48
C VAL A 62 18.03 -3.61 -18.18
N ASP A 63 17.83 -3.04 -19.38
CA ASP A 63 18.93 -2.41 -20.14
C ASP A 63 19.56 -1.25 -19.37
N ARG A 64 18.73 -0.38 -18.77
CA ARG A 64 19.21 0.76 -17.99
C ARG A 64 19.88 0.33 -16.69
N LEU A 65 19.38 -0.74 -16.06
CA LEU A 65 19.93 -1.29 -14.83
C LEU A 65 21.30 -1.93 -15.05
N LEU A 66 21.51 -2.58 -16.21
CA LEU A 66 22.77 -3.24 -16.55
C LEU A 66 23.84 -2.29 -17.10
N THR A 67 23.46 -1.24 -17.83
CA THR A 67 24.43 -0.37 -18.52
C THR A 67 24.91 0.81 -17.67
N GLU A 68 24.05 1.40 -16.82
CA GLU A 68 24.38 2.61 -16.07
C GLU A 68 24.67 2.34 -14.60
N ARG A 69 25.86 2.76 -14.11
CA ARG A 69 26.14 2.77 -12.67
C ARG A 69 25.21 3.77 -11.95
N GLY A 70 24.62 3.33 -10.84
CA GLY A 70 23.69 4.14 -10.02
C GLY A 70 22.25 4.26 -10.57
N SER A 71 21.93 3.59 -11.68
CA SER A 71 20.58 3.55 -12.25
C SER A 71 19.55 2.89 -11.32
N TYR A 72 19.98 1.89 -10.54
CA TYR A 72 19.15 1.24 -9.53
C TYR A 72 18.67 2.21 -8.43
N GLY A 73 19.57 3.04 -7.90
CA GLY A 73 19.21 4.08 -6.94
C GLY A 73 18.26 5.12 -7.53
N ARG A 74 18.51 5.57 -8.76
CA ARG A 74 17.60 6.48 -9.49
C ARG A 74 16.23 5.85 -9.73
N PHE A 75 16.18 4.55 -10.02
CA PHE A 75 14.92 3.80 -10.18
C PHE A 75 14.12 3.79 -8.88
N LEU A 76 14.77 3.48 -7.74
CA LEU A 76 14.11 3.49 -6.43
C LEU A 76 13.60 4.88 -6.05
N ILE A 77 14.43 5.92 -6.21
CA ILE A 77 14.04 7.31 -5.89
C ILE A 77 12.82 7.74 -6.70
N ARG A 78 12.81 7.49 -8.02
CA ARG A 78 11.65 7.81 -8.87
C ARG A 78 10.39 7.09 -8.44
N ARG A 79 10.53 5.85 -7.96
CA ARG A 79 9.39 5.05 -7.49
C ARG A 79 8.83 5.61 -6.18
N VAL A 80 9.70 5.88 -5.22
CA VAL A 80 9.31 6.47 -3.93
C VAL A 80 8.71 7.86 -4.13
N ALA A 81 9.36 8.71 -4.93
CA ALA A 81 8.88 10.06 -5.23
C ALA A 81 7.50 10.09 -5.89
N ARG A 82 7.08 9.01 -6.56
CA ARG A 82 5.74 8.91 -7.14
C ARG A 82 4.65 8.63 -6.10
N PHE A 83 4.93 7.83 -5.07
CA PHE A 83 3.92 7.44 -4.07
C PHE A 83 3.96 8.33 -2.81
N TYR A 84 5.11 8.94 -2.52
CA TYR A 84 5.28 9.80 -1.35
C TYR A 84 4.33 11.01 -1.27
N PRO A 85 3.98 11.70 -2.38
CA PRO A 85 3.02 12.82 -2.33
C PRO A 85 1.64 12.38 -1.84
N LEU A 86 1.18 11.22 -2.29
CA LEU A 86 -0.09 10.65 -1.84
C LEU A 86 0.00 10.23 -0.36
N TYR A 87 1.13 9.62 0.04
CA TYR A 87 1.37 9.26 1.43
C TYR A 87 1.31 10.49 2.34
N LEU A 88 1.99 11.58 1.98
CA LEU A 88 1.98 12.82 2.76
C LEU A 88 0.58 13.42 2.87
N ALA A 89 -0.21 13.39 1.78
CA ALA A 89 -1.60 13.85 1.81
C ALA A 89 -2.45 13.01 2.80
N THR A 90 -2.30 11.69 2.79
CA THR A 90 -2.99 10.81 3.75
C THR A 90 -2.50 11.02 5.19
N LEU A 91 -1.21 11.26 5.39
CA LEU A 91 -0.64 11.54 6.71
C LEU A 91 -1.22 12.84 7.28
N VAL A 92 -1.27 13.91 6.48
CA VAL A 92 -1.88 15.19 6.88
C VAL A 92 -3.35 14.98 7.25
N PHE A 93 -4.11 14.21 6.47
CA PHE A 93 -5.49 13.88 6.79
C PHE A 93 -5.64 13.20 8.16
N PHE A 94 -4.80 12.19 8.46
CA PHE A 94 -4.83 11.52 9.76
C PHE A 94 -4.35 12.41 10.92
N VAL A 95 -3.40 13.31 10.68
CA VAL A 95 -2.97 14.32 11.68
C VAL A 95 -4.13 15.27 12.01
N LEU A 96 -4.87 15.75 11.01
CA LEU A 96 -6.04 16.60 11.23
C LEU A 96 -7.14 15.88 12.02
N LEU A 97 -7.38 14.59 11.72
CA LEU A 97 -8.27 13.74 12.51
C LEU A 97 -7.79 13.59 13.97
N ALA A 98 -6.49 13.33 14.18
CA ALA A 98 -5.92 13.23 15.53
C ALA A 98 -6.10 14.52 16.33
N LEU A 99 -5.92 15.69 15.68
CA LEU A 99 -6.19 16.99 16.30
C LEU A 99 -7.67 17.17 16.63
N ALA A 100 -8.59 16.83 15.72
CA ALA A 100 -10.03 16.90 15.97
C ALA A 100 -10.46 16.03 17.16
N VAL A 101 -9.88 14.84 17.31
CA VAL A 101 -10.07 13.97 18.48
C VAL A 101 -9.49 14.60 19.74
N HIS A 102 -8.28 15.15 19.68
CA HIS A 102 -7.61 15.78 20.83
C HIS A 102 -8.38 16.99 21.37
N PHE A 103 -8.98 17.79 20.48
CA PHE A 103 -9.82 18.93 20.85
C PHE A 103 -11.28 18.55 21.21
N GLY A 104 -11.61 17.26 21.26
CA GLY A 104 -12.94 16.79 21.65
C GLY A 104 -14.04 17.01 20.61
N VAL A 105 -13.69 17.28 19.35
CA VAL A 105 -14.64 17.45 18.25
C VAL A 105 -15.22 16.11 17.80
N TYR A 106 -14.49 15.00 18.02
CA TYR A 106 -14.90 13.64 17.69
C TYR A 106 -14.49 12.64 18.77
N GLU A 107 -15.44 11.80 19.21
CA GLU A 107 -15.15 10.66 20.09
C GLU A 107 -14.75 9.43 19.26
N THR A 108 -13.59 8.85 19.56
CA THR A 108 -13.09 7.62 18.94
C THR A 108 -13.03 6.50 19.97
N ARG A 109 -13.42 5.29 19.57
CA ARG A 109 -13.32 4.07 20.40
C ARG A 109 -11.89 3.52 20.53
N SER A 110 -10.94 4.06 19.74
CA SER A 110 -9.55 3.60 19.73
C SER A 110 -8.58 4.80 19.71
N PRO A 111 -8.33 5.44 20.86
CA PRO A 111 -7.46 6.62 20.97
C PRO A 111 -6.01 6.34 20.59
N GLU A 112 -5.54 5.11 20.81
CA GLU A 112 -4.14 4.69 20.57
C GLU A 112 -3.71 4.84 19.11
N ARG A 113 -4.64 4.68 18.16
CA ARG A 113 -4.39 4.86 16.71
C ARG A 113 -4.04 6.30 16.32
N TYR A 114 -4.38 7.27 17.16
CA TYR A 114 -4.15 8.69 16.93
C TYR A 114 -3.08 9.26 17.88
N ALA A 115 -2.33 8.40 18.57
CA ALA A 115 -1.28 8.82 19.48
C ALA A 115 -0.19 9.60 18.73
N PHE A 116 0.16 10.79 19.23
CA PHE A 116 1.21 11.62 18.66
C PHE A 116 2.59 10.94 18.67
N SER A 117 2.78 9.94 19.53
CA SER A 117 3.98 9.08 19.57
C SER A 117 4.18 8.24 18.29
N ALA A 118 3.11 8.00 17.52
CA ALA A 118 3.19 7.26 16.26
C ALA A 118 3.63 8.14 15.07
N LEU A 119 3.64 9.47 15.21
CA LEU A 119 3.98 10.38 14.11
C LEU A 119 5.42 10.24 13.61
N PRO A 120 6.45 10.13 14.45
CA PRO A 120 7.82 9.93 13.97
C PRO A 120 7.97 8.64 13.15
N ALA A 121 7.31 7.55 13.59
CA ALA A 121 7.34 6.28 12.90
C ALA A 121 6.66 6.35 11.53
N ASN A 122 5.53 7.04 11.44
CA ASN A 122 4.83 7.29 10.17
C ASN A 122 5.66 8.17 9.23
N LEU A 123 6.28 9.24 9.72
CA LEU A 123 7.08 10.14 8.91
C LEU A 123 8.27 9.43 8.22
N ILE A 124 8.87 8.46 8.92
CA ILE A 124 10.02 7.67 8.44
C ILE A 124 9.57 6.36 7.76
N LEU A 125 8.26 6.08 7.67
CA LEU A 125 7.68 4.88 7.05
C LEU A 125 8.05 3.56 7.76
N ILE A 126 8.29 3.58 9.08
CA ILE A 126 8.71 2.41 9.88
C ILE A 126 7.61 1.86 10.80
N GLN A 127 6.41 2.44 10.76
CA GLN A 127 5.27 2.01 11.58
C GLN A 127 4.86 0.54 11.34
N GLY A 128 5.17 -0.02 10.18
CA GLY A 128 4.87 -1.42 9.84
C GLY A 128 5.98 -2.43 10.18
N TRP A 129 7.09 -1.98 10.77
CA TRP A 129 8.25 -2.84 11.04
C TRP A 129 8.19 -3.53 12.41
N GLY A 130 7.12 -3.31 13.18
CA GLY A 130 6.93 -3.90 14.51
C GLY A 130 7.57 -3.13 15.67
N PHE A 131 8.09 -1.92 15.42
CA PHE A 131 8.65 -1.04 16.46
C PHE A 131 7.60 -0.20 17.19
N THR A 132 6.36 -0.18 16.70
CA THR A 132 5.24 0.55 17.30
C THR A 132 4.17 -0.45 17.68
N GLU A 133 3.80 -0.49 18.96
CA GLU A 133 2.58 -1.17 19.41
C GLU A 133 1.39 -0.35 18.93
N THR A 134 0.79 -0.76 17.81
CA THR A 134 -0.45 -0.22 17.24
C THR A 134 -1.55 -1.25 17.28
#